data_AF-A0A9D9QQL1-F1
#
_entry.id   AF-A0A9D9QQL1-F1
#
_cell.length_a   1.000
_cell.length_b   1.000
_cell.length_c   1.000
_cell.angle_alpha   90.00
_cell.angle_beta   90.00
_cell.angle_gamma   90.00
#
_symmetry.space_group_name_H-M   'P 1'
#
loop_
_entity.id
_entity.type
_entity.pdbx_description
1 polymer ?
#
loop_
_entity_poly.entity_id
_entity_poly.type
_entity_poly.pdbx_seq_one_letter_code
_entity_poly.pdbx_strand_id
1 'polypeptide(L)'
;MSELDALRRALLSFRDERDWRQFHTLRSLIVSLNLEAAELLELTQWKLDAEIDALPGDPTAAEALGDECADVLLYLLLIADVAGIDLVEAARRKLVKNAEKYPVAKSRGSRAKYTDL
;
A
#
# COMPACT_ATOMS: atom_id res chain seq x y z
N MET A 1 -8.54 16.26 -12.32
CA MET A 1 -7.33 15.96 -11.53
C MET A 1 -7.76 15.05 -10.40
N SER A 2 -7.16 13.88 -10.24
CA SER A 2 -7.65 12.92 -9.23
C SER A 2 -7.19 13.31 -7.82
N GLU A 3 -7.88 12.82 -6.78
CA GLU A 3 -7.45 12.95 -5.37
C GLU A 3 -6.05 12.36 -5.16
N LEU A 4 -5.76 11.22 -5.79
CA LEU A 4 -4.43 10.59 -5.71
C LEU A 4 -3.34 11.46 -6.36
N ASP A 5 -3.65 12.16 -7.45
CA ASP A 5 -2.72 13.12 -8.03
C ASP A 5 -2.50 14.34 -7.12
N ALA A 6 -3.55 14.79 -6.40
CA ALA A 6 -3.43 15.87 -5.44
C ALA A 6 -2.54 15.48 -4.26
N LEU A 7 -2.76 14.28 -3.69
CA LEU A 7 -1.91 13.71 -2.65
C LEU A 7 -0.46 13.56 -3.12
N ARG A 8 -0.23 12.99 -4.31
CA ARG A 8 1.12 12.87 -4.88
C ARG A 8 1.80 14.23 -4.97
N ARG A 9 1.13 15.27 -5.47
CA ARG A 9 1.73 16.61 -5.57
C ARG A 9 2.07 17.21 -4.20
N ALA A 10 1.19 17.06 -3.22
CA ALA A 10 1.46 17.53 -1.86
C ALA A 10 2.69 16.82 -1.26
N LEU A 11 2.80 15.50 -1.45
CA LEU A 11 3.95 14.71 -1.02
C LEU A 11 5.26 15.13 -1.70
N LEU A 12 5.23 15.41 -3.01
CA LEU A 12 6.40 15.89 -3.74
C LEU A 12 6.82 17.28 -3.27
N SER A 13 5.88 18.19 -3.00
CA SER A 13 6.17 19.49 -2.39
C SER A 13 6.85 19.31 -1.03
N PHE A 14 6.27 18.47 -0.16
CA PHE A 14 6.81 18.17 1.16
C PHE A 14 8.26 17.65 1.10
N ARG A 15 8.54 16.73 0.16
CA ARG A 15 9.88 16.18 -0.09
C ARG A 15 10.86 17.28 -0.55
N ASP A 16 10.44 18.07 -1.52
CA ASP A 16 11.31 19.04 -2.19
C ASP A 16 11.60 20.25 -1.28
N GLU A 17 10.63 20.68 -0.46
CA GLU A 17 10.82 21.70 0.59
C GLU A 17 11.90 21.33 1.62
N ARG A 18 12.18 20.03 1.78
CA ARG A 18 13.19 19.49 2.70
C ARG A 18 14.48 19.08 2.00
N ASP A 19 14.57 19.31 0.69
CA ASP A 19 15.69 18.86 -0.16
C ASP A 19 15.94 17.33 -0.04
N TRP A 20 14.89 16.55 0.24
CA TRP A 20 15.01 15.10 0.46
C TRP A 20 15.10 14.28 -0.81
N ARG A 21 14.86 14.90 -1.97
CA ARG A 21 14.96 14.24 -3.27
C ARG A 21 16.30 13.53 -3.48
N GLN A 22 17.39 14.07 -2.92
CA GLN A 22 18.73 13.46 -3.00
C GLN A 22 18.83 12.09 -2.28
N PHE A 23 17.99 11.83 -1.28
CA PHE A 23 17.97 10.57 -0.52
C PHE A 23 16.97 9.55 -1.09
N HIS A 24 16.04 10.00 -1.93
CA HIS A 24 14.93 9.21 -2.46
C HIS A 24 15.33 8.45 -3.74
N THR A 25 16.40 7.65 -3.66
CA THR A 25 16.72 6.66 -4.69
C THR A 25 15.66 5.57 -4.73
N LEU A 26 15.47 4.90 -5.88
CA LEU A 26 14.51 3.80 -5.98
C LEU A 26 14.78 2.70 -4.93
N ARG A 27 16.06 2.40 -4.65
CA ARG A 27 16.44 1.42 -3.62
C ARG A 27 16.00 1.85 -2.23
N SER A 28 16.32 3.08 -1.82
CA SER A 28 16.00 3.57 -0.47
C SER A 28 14.49 3.64 -0.26
N LEU A 29 13.74 4.10 -1.26
CA LEU A 29 12.28 4.15 -1.18
C LEU A 29 11.63 2.76 -1.05
N ILE A 30 12.13 1.76 -1.77
CA ILE A 30 11.64 0.37 -1.64
C ILE A 30 11.97 -0.20 -0.26
N VAL A 31 13.15 0.11 0.28
CA VAL A 31 13.51 -0.28 1.65
C VAL A 31 12.58 0.37 2.66
N SER A 32 12.35 1.69 2.55
CA SER A 32 11.41 2.41 3.42
C SER A 32 10.00 1.84 3.35
N LEU A 33 9.46 1.58 2.15
CA LEU A 33 8.14 0.94 2.01
C LEU A 33 8.06 -0.39 2.75
N ASN A 34 9.13 -1.20 2.74
CA ASN A 34 9.16 -2.46 3.46
C ASN A 34 9.24 -2.27 4.99
N LEU A 35 9.85 -1.18 5.47
CA LEU A 35 9.86 -0.84 6.89
C LEU A 35 8.45 -0.47 7.35
N GLU A 36 7.75 0.43 6.65
CA GLU A 36 6.36 0.80 7.03
C GLU A 36 5.40 -0.38 6.91
N ALA A 37 5.60 -1.26 5.92
CA ALA A 37 4.83 -2.50 5.84
C ALA A 37 5.10 -3.46 7.01
N ALA A 38 6.30 -3.39 7.62
CA ALA A 38 6.64 -4.16 8.81
C ALA A 38 6.08 -3.52 10.09
N GLU A 39 6.02 -2.19 10.18
CA GLU A 39 5.35 -1.46 11.26
C GLU A 39 3.83 -1.76 11.24
N LEU A 40 3.21 -1.75 10.05
CA LEU A 40 1.82 -2.22 9.86
C LEU A 40 1.63 -3.66 10.35
N LEU A 41 2.60 -4.55 10.08
CA LEU A 41 2.55 -5.94 10.54
C LEU A 41 2.69 -6.04 12.07
N GLU A 42 3.54 -5.21 12.68
CA GLU A 42 3.78 -5.19 14.12
C GLU A 42 2.51 -4.94 14.93
N LEU A 43 1.59 -4.11 14.41
CA LEU A 43 0.27 -3.87 15.02
C LEU A 43 -0.55 -5.16 15.24
N THR A 44 -0.23 -6.24 14.53
CA THR A 44 -0.96 -7.52 14.56
C THR A 44 -0.17 -8.68 15.17
N GLN A 45 1.15 -8.54 15.37
CA GLN A 45 2.06 -9.66 15.65
C GLN A 45 1.69 -10.53 16.87
N TRP A 46 1.17 -9.90 17.93
CA TRP A 46 0.88 -10.54 19.21
C TRP A 46 -0.62 -10.57 19.56
N LYS A 47 -1.49 -10.38 18.56
CA LYS A 47 -2.95 -10.31 18.73
C LYS A 47 -3.64 -11.54 18.16
N LEU A 48 -4.74 -11.94 18.78
CA LEU A 48 -5.69 -12.90 18.20
C LEU A 48 -6.55 -12.20 17.13
N ASP A 49 -7.12 -12.98 16.21
CA ASP A 49 -7.99 -12.46 15.13
C ASP A 49 -9.11 -11.56 15.67
N ALA A 50 -9.75 -11.95 16.78
CA ALA A 50 -10.81 -11.15 17.42
C ALA A 50 -10.31 -9.81 17.99
N GLU A 51 -9.04 -9.72 18.40
CA GLU A 51 -8.43 -8.47 18.86
C GLU A 51 -8.02 -7.58 17.68
N ILE A 52 -7.62 -8.19 16.56
CA ILE A 52 -7.32 -7.48 15.30
C ILE A 52 -8.61 -6.87 14.72
N ASP A 53 -9.70 -7.64 14.69
CA ASP A 53 -11.01 -7.18 14.23
C ASP A 53 -11.55 -6.00 15.06
N ALA A 54 -11.12 -5.89 16.31
CA ALA A 54 -11.51 -4.83 17.23
C ALA A 54 -10.65 -3.55 17.10
N LEU A 55 -9.51 -3.58 16.40
CA LEU A 55 -8.62 -2.41 16.27
C LEU A 55 -9.33 -1.14 15.77
N PRO A 56 -10.22 -1.19 14.75
CA PRO A 56 -10.91 0.01 14.28
C PRO A 56 -11.84 0.64 15.32
N GLY A 57 -12.21 -0.09 16.37
CA GLY A 57 -13.08 0.37 17.46
C GLY A 57 -12.34 1.07 18.61
N ASP A 58 -11.02 0.90 18.72
CA ASP A 58 -10.18 1.63 19.66
C ASP A 58 -9.54 2.82 18.95
N PRO A 59 -9.82 4.07 19.35
CA PRO A 59 -9.31 5.26 18.67
C PRO A 59 -7.79 5.28 18.49
N THR A 60 -7.04 4.85 19.50
CA THR A 60 -5.57 4.85 19.45
C THR A 60 -5.05 3.83 18.46
N ALA A 61 -5.64 2.63 18.47
CA ALA A 61 -5.25 1.56 17.56
C ALA A 61 -5.68 1.84 16.12
N ALA A 62 -6.85 2.48 15.93
CA ALA A 62 -7.35 2.90 14.63
C ALA A 62 -6.48 4.00 14.00
N GLU A 63 -6.00 4.95 14.80
CA GLU A 63 -5.05 5.98 14.36
C GLU A 63 -3.73 5.35 13.91
N ALA A 64 -3.11 4.52 14.75
CA ALA A 64 -1.88 3.81 14.40
C ALA A 64 -2.04 2.96 13.12
N LEU A 65 -3.14 2.20 12.99
CA LEU A 65 -3.43 1.44 11.77
C LEU A 65 -3.56 2.34 10.54
N GLY A 66 -4.17 3.51 10.70
CA GLY A 66 -4.33 4.50 9.64
C GLY A 66 -3.01 5.10 9.18
N ASP A 67 -2.14 5.44 10.14
CA ASP A 67 -0.83 6.02 9.90
C ASP A 67 0.07 5.04 9.13
N GLU A 68 0.18 3.78 9.58
CA GLU A 68 1.00 2.78 8.89
C GLU A 68 0.50 2.47 7.47
N CYS A 69 -0.83 2.43 7.28
CA CYS A 69 -1.42 2.31 5.95
C CYS A 69 -1.10 3.52 5.05
N ALA A 70 -1.10 4.73 5.63
CA ALA A 70 -0.77 5.95 4.92
C ALA A 70 0.71 5.97 4.54
N ASP A 71 1.61 5.55 5.42
CA ASP A 71 3.05 5.55 5.16
C ASP A 71 3.42 4.58 4.03
N VAL A 72 2.84 3.37 4.02
CA VAL A 72 2.96 2.44 2.88
C VAL A 72 2.49 3.09 1.57
N LEU A 73 1.35 3.80 1.59
CA LEU A 73 0.84 4.50 0.42
C LEU A 73 1.77 5.62 -0.05
N LEU A 74 2.27 6.46 0.87
CA LEU A 74 3.14 7.59 0.55
C LEU A 74 4.46 7.13 -0.07
N TYR A 75 5.10 6.10 0.48
CA TYR A 75 6.31 5.54 -0.15
C TYR A 75 6.01 4.87 -1.49
N LEU A 76 4.86 4.21 -1.66
CA LEU A 76 4.48 3.66 -2.96
C LEU A 76 4.29 4.76 -4.02
N LEU A 77 3.74 5.92 -3.62
CA LEU A 77 3.63 7.09 -4.50
C LEU A 77 5.00 7.66 -4.88
N LEU A 78 5.95 7.74 -3.94
CA LEU A 78 7.32 8.16 -4.23
C LEU A 78 8.04 7.19 -5.17
N ILE A 79 7.87 5.87 -4.95
CA ILE A 79 8.41 4.84 -5.85
C ILE A 79 7.84 5.02 -7.26
N ALA A 80 6.53 5.23 -7.37
CA ALA A 80 5.86 5.43 -8.65
C ALA A 80 6.36 6.69 -9.36
N ASP A 81 6.56 7.80 -8.63
CA ASP A 81 7.14 9.05 -9.15
C ASP A 81 8.55 8.82 -9.73
N VAL A 82 9.45 8.22 -8.93
CA VAL A 82 10.83 7.96 -9.33
C VAL A 82 10.93 6.96 -10.49
N ALA A 83 10.05 5.96 -10.52
CA ALA A 83 10.04 4.92 -11.54
C ALA A 83 9.24 5.28 -12.81
N GLY A 84 8.55 6.43 -12.84
CA GLY A 84 7.68 6.84 -13.95
C GLY A 84 6.46 5.93 -14.14
N ILE A 85 5.90 5.41 -13.05
CA ILE A 85 4.75 4.50 -13.07
C ILE A 85 3.46 5.29 -12.86
N ASP A 86 2.52 5.18 -13.81
CA ASP A 86 1.12 5.50 -13.54
C ASP A 86 0.52 4.40 -12.66
N LEU A 87 0.43 4.66 -11.35
CA LEU A 87 0.00 3.68 -10.36
C LEU A 87 -1.45 3.25 -10.55
N VAL A 88 -2.35 4.17 -10.92
CA VAL A 88 -3.77 3.88 -11.13
C VAL A 88 -3.94 2.98 -12.34
N GLU A 89 -3.28 3.32 -13.44
CA GLU A 89 -3.36 2.52 -14.66
C GLU A 89 -2.66 1.16 -14.49
N ALA A 90 -1.54 1.11 -13.76
CA ALA A 90 -0.91 -0.16 -13.38
C ALA A 90 -1.85 -1.05 -12.56
N ALA A 91 -2.58 -0.49 -11.59
CA ALA A 91 -3.56 -1.20 -10.79
C ALA A 91 -4.74 -1.71 -11.63
N ARG A 92 -5.28 -0.89 -12.55
CA ARG A 92 -6.36 -1.31 -13.48
C ARG A 92 -5.94 -2.50 -14.33
N ARG A 93 -4.76 -2.44 -14.97
CA ARG A 93 -4.23 -3.57 -15.75
C ARG A 93 -4.03 -4.82 -14.89
N LYS A 94 -3.60 -4.64 -13.64
CA LYS A 94 -3.42 -5.76 -12.70
C LYS A 94 -4.75 -6.41 -12.33
N LEU A 95 -5.82 -5.64 -12.15
CA LEU A 95 -7.16 -6.18 -11.90
C LEU A 95 -7.66 -7.06 -13.04
N VAL A 96 -7.48 -6.63 -14.30
CA VAL A 96 -7.83 -7.45 -15.48
C VAL A 96 -7.08 -8.78 -15.46
N LYS A 97 -5.76 -8.75 -15.27
CA LYS A 97 -4.92 -9.96 -15.17
C LYS A 97 -5.33 -10.86 -14.00
N ASN A 98 -5.78 -10.29 -12.88
CA ASN A 98 -6.24 -11.06 -11.73
C ASN A 98 -7.59 -11.72 -12.02
N ALA A 99 -8.51 -11.04 -12.71
CA ALA A 99 -9.80 -11.61 -13.11
C ALA A 99 -9.65 -12.80 -14.08
N GLU A 100 -8.67 -12.73 -14.99
CA GLU A 100 -8.30 -13.85 -15.86
C GLU A 100 -7.71 -15.04 -15.08
N LYS A 101 -6.87 -14.76 -14.07
CA LYS A 101 -6.28 -15.81 -13.21
C LYS A 101 -7.27 -16.44 -12.25
N TYR A 102 -8.28 -15.70 -11.80
CA TYR A 102 -9.28 -16.15 -10.83
C TYR A 102 -10.70 -15.98 -11.36
N PRO A 103 -11.13 -16.71 -12.40
CA PRO A 103 -12.48 -16.59 -12.96
C PRO A 103 -13.53 -16.95 -11.91
N VAL A 104 -14.60 -16.15 -11.81
CA VAL A 104 -15.68 -16.31 -10.79
C VAL A 104 -16.22 -17.74 -10.74
N ALA A 105 -16.40 -18.38 -11.89
CA ALA A 105 -16.92 -19.74 -12.00
C ALA A 105 -16.06 -20.81 -11.30
N LYS A 106 -14.76 -20.53 -11.10
CA LYS A 106 -13.81 -21.45 -10.45
C LYS A 106 -13.37 -20.97 -9.06
N SER A 107 -13.29 -19.65 -8.85
CA SER A 107 -12.68 -19.06 -7.65
C SER A 107 -13.68 -18.65 -6.56
N ARG A 108 -14.99 -18.57 -6.86
CA ARG A 108 -15.98 -18.09 -5.88
C ARG A 108 -16.04 -19.02 -4.65
N GLY A 109 -15.74 -18.47 -3.47
CA GLY A 109 -15.74 -19.22 -2.22
C GLY A 109 -14.56 -20.18 -2.04
N SER A 110 -13.59 -20.14 -2.96
CA SER A 110 -12.39 -20.98 -2.90
C SER A 110 -11.17 -20.16 -2.49
N ARG A 111 -10.38 -20.70 -1.56
CA ARG A 111 -9.05 -20.19 -1.20
C ARG A 111 -7.93 -20.83 -2.03
N ALA A 112 -8.28 -21.71 -2.98
CA ALA A 112 -7.31 -22.38 -3.82
C ALA A 112 -6.58 -21.35 -4.69
N LYS A 113 -5.26 -21.53 -4.83
CA LYS A 113 -4.44 -20.70 -5.71
C LYS A 113 -4.85 -20.98 -7.15
N TYR A 114 -4.67 -20.02 -8.05
CA TYR A 114 -5.03 -20.19 -9.47
C TYR A 114 -4.39 -21.41 -10.16
N THR A 115 -3.31 -21.96 -9.61
CA THR A 115 -2.69 -23.21 -10.09
C THR A 115 -3.52 -24.46 -9.77
N ASP A 116 -4.46 -24.34 -8.83
CA ASP A 116 -5.22 -25.42 -8.21
C ASP A 116 -6.75 -25.20 -8.39
N LEU A 117 -7.16 -24.34 -9.34
CA LEU A 117 -8.57 -23.98 -9.66
C LEU A 117 -9.20 -24.76 -10.82
#